data_AF-A0A8H4LHK9-F1
#
_entry.id   AF-A0A8H4LHK9-F1
#
_cell.length_a   1.000
_cell.length_b   1.000
_cell.length_c   1.000
_cell.angle_alpha   90.00
_cell.angle_beta   90.00
_cell.angle_gamma   90.00
#
_symmetry.space_group_name_H-M   'P 1'
#
loop_
_entity.id
_entity.type
_entity.pdbx_description
1 polymer ?
#
loop_
_entity_poly.entity_id
_entity_poly.type
_entity_poly.pdbx_seq_one_letter_code
_entity_poly.pdbx_strand_id
1 'polypeptide(L)'
;MGFFGDLWNGITSGGQWVLDHAGDIASAVSTVGKAATSLLATDTGNADFLASNRLAVEAKKRATGFSPPTGATFNTEDELVGLWRDPNGLSHNGELSQTMYQDLSIFMASLGIHVSYTDNGENFHDTVVDVGKSLFAGTAAAQLAEALRGDDLITNVTTKDSTEDGIIHAAHASYPIPMGNEGQAFALHSAIYILYSRPVNSNEVPGTQKRLSLSSRLQGQEGWLITLQITWPSASTAVEAQEQFKTTLKTEYSQLSLLLSHIQGAWQLVKIRTPANGTPAEAKCGVQAAAMAALDQEEGKNHEEPPGKQSVQVRVTDSSWQMPSSMPAH
;
A
#
# COMPACT_ATOMS: atom_id res chain seq x y z
N MET A 1 28.07 40.30 -10.51
CA MET A 1 27.51 40.12 -9.15
C MET A 1 26.47 39.00 -9.26
N GLY A 2 26.59 37.80 -8.72
CA GLY A 2 27.63 37.12 -7.99
C GLY A 2 27.01 35.80 -7.53
N PHE A 3 27.06 34.77 -8.38
CA PHE A 3 26.55 33.40 -8.16
C PHE A 3 27.02 32.78 -6.83
N PHE A 4 28.15 33.24 -6.29
CA PHE A 4 28.67 32.86 -4.97
C PHE A 4 27.92 33.50 -3.79
N GLY A 5 27.22 34.62 -3.98
CA GLY A 5 26.38 35.24 -2.96
C GLY A 5 25.07 34.48 -2.73
N ASP A 6 24.47 33.94 -3.79
CA ASP A 6 23.25 33.12 -3.69
C ASP A 6 23.53 31.73 -3.11
N LEU A 7 24.72 31.18 -3.37
CA LEU A 7 25.18 29.94 -2.75
C LEU A 7 25.46 30.13 -1.25
N TRP A 8 26.09 31.24 -0.87
CA TRP A 8 26.37 31.54 0.54
C TRP A 8 25.08 31.84 1.32
N ASN A 9 24.17 32.61 0.74
CA ASN A 9 22.84 32.86 1.31
C ASN A 9 22.02 31.58 1.44
N GLY A 10 22.12 30.65 0.48
CA GLY A 10 21.49 29.32 0.53
C GLY A 10 22.07 28.38 1.59
N ILE A 11 23.39 28.45 1.84
CA ILE A 11 24.05 27.69 2.92
C ILE A 11 23.71 28.29 4.29
N THR A 12 23.63 29.62 4.42
CA THR A 12 23.14 30.24 5.67
C THR A 12 21.64 30.04 5.88
N SER A 13 20.79 30.02 4.84
CA SER A 13 19.35 29.73 5.01
C SER A 13 19.09 28.26 5.29
N GLY A 14 19.89 27.34 4.72
CA GLY A 14 19.86 25.91 5.05
C GLY A 14 20.43 25.62 6.44
N GLY A 15 21.49 26.32 6.84
CA GLY A 15 22.04 26.26 8.20
C GLY A 15 21.08 26.85 9.23
N GLN A 16 20.42 27.95 8.93
CA GLN A 16 19.38 28.55 9.75
C GLN A 16 18.15 27.63 9.81
N TRP A 17 17.72 27.02 8.71
CA TRP A 17 16.64 26.02 8.73
C TRP A 17 17.00 24.80 9.57
N VAL A 18 18.21 24.26 9.45
CA VAL A 18 18.67 23.15 10.29
C VAL A 18 18.80 23.57 11.75
N LEU A 19 19.21 24.79 12.06
CA LEU A 19 19.27 25.31 13.44
C LEU A 19 17.88 25.58 14.02
N ASP A 20 16.99 26.15 13.22
CA ASP A 20 15.60 26.47 13.57
C ASP A 20 14.76 25.19 13.72
N HIS A 21 15.10 24.11 13.01
CA HIS A 21 14.46 22.80 13.09
C HIS A 21 15.34 21.75 13.79
N ALA A 22 16.47 22.14 14.41
CA ALA A 22 17.37 21.21 15.11
C ALA A 22 16.66 20.56 16.30
N GLY A 23 15.77 21.30 16.96
CA GLY A 23 14.91 20.78 18.02
C GLY A 23 13.92 19.74 17.51
N ASP A 24 13.38 19.94 16.31
CA ASP A 24 12.45 19.02 15.66
C ASP A 24 13.15 17.76 15.12
N ILE A 25 14.34 17.92 14.54
CA ILE A 25 15.20 16.80 14.12
C ILE A 25 15.64 16.01 15.35
N ALA A 26 16.02 16.67 16.44
CA ALA A 26 16.36 16.00 17.69
C ALA A 26 15.14 15.29 18.32
N SER A 27 13.94 15.85 18.20
CA SER A 27 12.69 15.22 18.66
C SER A 27 12.31 14.00 17.80
N ALA A 28 12.43 14.11 16.47
CA ALA A 28 12.20 13.00 15.54
C ALA A 28 13.25 11.89 15.76
N VAL A 29 14.53 12.24 15.84
CA VAL A 29 15.63 11.31 16.15
C VAL A 29 15.49 10.73 17.55
N SER A 30 15.02 11.49 18.54
CA SER A 30 14.76 10.96 19.88
C SER A 30 13.52 10.06 19.91
N THR A 31 12.50 10.31 19.09
CA THR A 31 11.30 9.47 19.02
C THR A 31 11.62 8.17 18.30
N VAL A 32 12.26 8.26 17.14
CA VAL A 32 12.81 7.11 16.42
C VAL A 32 13.84 6.40 17.30
N GLY A 33 14.63 7.14 18.07
CA GLY A 33 15.62 6.62 19.01
C GLY A 33 15.01 5.94 20.24
N LYS A 34 13.90 6.45 20.79
CA LYS A 34 13.16 5.81 21.90
C LYS A 34 12.40 4.60 21.40
N ALA A 35 11.77 4.68 20.23
CA ALA A 35 11.21 3.53 19.53
C ALA A 35 12.32 2.50 19.30
N ALA A 36 13.44 2.89 18.72
CA ALA A 36 14.61 2.05 18.48
C ALA A 36 15.19 1.49 19.79
N THR A 37 15.26 2.24 20.88
CA THR A 37 15.80 1.76 22.17
C THR A 37 14.82 0.80 22.86
N SER A 38 13.51 1.06 22.78
CA SER A 38 12.44 0.11 23.11
C SER A 38 12.48 -1.14 22.20
N LEU A 39 12.97 -1.01 20.97
CA LEU A 39 13.17 -2.09 19.99
C LEU A 39 14.51 -2.85 20.17
N LEU A 40 15.56 -2.20 20.71
CA LEU A 40 16.94 -2.69 20.80
C LEU A 40 17.25 -3.42 22.12
N ALA A 41 16.28 -3.54 23.03
CA ALA A 41 16.44 -4.35 24.23
C ALA A 41 16.60 -5.88 23.93
N THR A 42 16.58 -6.30 22.65
CA THR A 42 16.73 -7.71 22.27
C THR A 42 17.68 -8.08 21.13
N ASP A 43 18.15 -7.20 20.22
CA ASP A 43 19.28 -7.55 19.31
C ASP A 43 19.76 -6.37 18.43
N THR A 44 21.05 -6.35 18.08
CA THR A 44 21.73 -5.25 17.36
C THR A 44 21.73 -5.42 15.83
N GLY A 45 20.59 -5.24 15.18
CA GLY A 45 20.47 -5.21 13.71
C GLY A 45 19.49 -4.14 13.22
N ASN A 46 19.58 -3.74 11.93
CA ASN A 46 18.81 -2.67 11.26
C ASN A 46 17.47 -2.30 11.93
N ALA A 47 17.45 -1.15 12.62
CA ALA A 47 16.35 -0.72 13.48
C ALA A 47 15.00 -0.60 12.74
N ASP A 48 14.99 -0.19 11.47
CA ASP A 48 13.76 -0.06 10.68
C ASP A 48 13.11 -1.42 10.37
N PHE A 49 13.92 -2.42 10.04
CA PHE A 49 13.45 -3.79 9.80
C PHE A 49 12.88 -4.41 11.08
N LEU A 50 13.48 -4.11 12.23
CA LEU A 50 12.97 -4.56 13.54
C LEU A 50 11.67 -3.85 13.92
N ALA A 51 11.55 -2.55 13.64
CA ALA A 51 10.34 -1.77 13.90
C ALA A 51 9.14 -2.30 13.11
N SER A 52 9.29 -2.49 11.80
CA SER A 52 8.24 -3.02 10.92
C SER A 52 7.81 -4.43 11.34
N ASN A 53 8.76 -5.32 11.64
CA ASN A 53 8.45 -6.67 12.09
C ASN A 53 7.72 -6.71 13.43
N ARG A 54 8.10 -5.86 14.40
CA ARG A 54 7.41 -5.80 15.69
C ARG A 54 5.97 -5.30 15.52
N LEU A 55 5.76 -4.27 14.70
CA LEU A 55 4.41 -3.78 14.39
C LEU A 55 3.56 -4.89 13.76
N ALA A 56 4.11 -5.62 12.78
CA ALA A 56 3.44 -6.75 12.15
C ALA A 56 3.09 -7.86 13.15
N VAL A 57 4.04 -8.23 14.03
CA VAL A 57 3.82 -9.24 15.08
C VAL A 57 2.74 -8.80 16.06
N GLU A 58 2.76 -7.55 16.51
CA GLU A 58 1.73 -7.01 17.41
C GLU A 58 0.37 -6.97 16.73
N ALA A 59 0.27 -6.47 15.50
CA ALA A 59 -0.97 -6.47 14.73
C ALA A 59 -1.53 -7.89 14.57
N LYS A 60 -0.71 -8.86 14.14
CA LYS A 60 -1.11 -10.27 14.00
C LYS A 60 -1.57 -10.87 15.33
N LYS A 61 -0.81 -10.69 16.41
CA LYS A 61 -1.16 -11.20 17.75
C LYS A 61 -2.52 -10.67 18.22
N ARG A 62 -2.83 -9.41 17.92
CA ARG A 62 -4.08 -8.76 18.30
C ARG A 62 -5.26 -9.21 17.44
N ALA A 63 -5.06 -9.35 16.12
CA ALA A 63 -6.11 -9.83 15.21
C ALA A 63 -6.46 -11.31 15.39
N THR A 64 -5.50 -12.13 15.83
CA THR A 64 -5.70 -13.58 16.05
C THR A 64 -6.21 -13.92 17.45
N GLY A 65 -6.35 -12.93 18.33
CA GLY A 65 -6.96 -13.11 19.66
C GLY A 65 -8.48 -13.39 19.62
N PHE A 66 -9.11 -13.30 18.44
CA PHE A 66 -10.53 -13.54 18.26
C PHE A 66 -10.81 -15.02 17.99
N SER A 67 -11.89 -15.54 18.60
CA SER A 67 -12.36 -16.89 18.31
C SER A 67 -12.93 -16.96 16.88
N PRO A 68 -12.53 -17.96 16.07
CA PRO A 68 -13.05 -18.11 14.72
C PRO A 68 -14.56 -18.36 14.72
N PRO A 69 -15.27 -18.04 13.61
CA PRO A 69 -16.69 -18.31 13.49
C PRO A 69 -16.99 -19.81 13.66
N THR A 70 -18.12 -20.13 14.28
CA THR A 70 -18.56 -21.52 14.44
C THR A 70 -18.91 -22.12 13.08
N GLY A 71 -18.17 -23.15 12.64
CA GLY A 71 -18.43 -23.87 11.38
C GLY A 71 -17.19 -24.01 10.49
N ALA A 72 -17.36 -24.66 9.34
CA ALA A 72 -16.32 -24.74 8.32
C ALA A 72 -16.18 -23.37 7.64
N THR A 73 -15.00 -22.76 7.79
CA THR A 73 -14.67 -21.45 7.22
C THR A 73 -13.43 -21.53 6.33
N PHE A 74 -13.40 -20.70 5.30
CA PHE A 74 -12.19 -20.40 4.54
C PHE A 74 -11.60 -19.10 5.10
N ASN A 75 -10.31 -19.14 5.44
CA ASN A 75 -9.60 -18.00 6.00
C ASN A 75 -8.53 -17.51 5.01
N THR A 76 -8.54 -16.21 4.74
CA THR A 76 -7.43 -15.50 4.08
C THR A 76 -6.84 -14.53 5.09
N GLU A 77 -5.52 -14.47 5.17
CA GLU A 77 -4.83 -13.51 6.02
C GLU A 77 -3.63 -12.91 5.29
N ASP A 78 -3.34 -11.64 5.58
CA ASP A 78 -2.15 -10.95 5.10
C ASP A 78 -1.86 -9.74 6.00
N GLU A 79 -0.72 -9.09 5.75
CA GLU A 79 -0.26 -7.90 6.46
C GLU A 79 0.13 -6.76 5.51
N LEU A 80 -0.19 -5.54 5.92
CA LEU A 80 0.20 -4.31 5.26
C LEU A 80 1.05 -3.48 6.23
N VAL A 81 2.33 -3.32 5.93
CA VAL A 81 3.25 -2.50 6.73
C VAL A 81 3.73 -1.31 5.90
N GLY A 82 3.64 -0.11 6.46
CA GLY A 82 3.93 1.10 5.70
C GLY A 82 4.09 2.35 6.54
N LEU A 83 4.54 3.40 5.86
CA LEU A 83 4.65 4.76 6.40
C LEU A 83 3.60 5.65 5.73
N TRP A 84 2.63 6.13 6.52
CA TRP A 84 1.66 7.12 6.08
C TRP A 84 2.13 8.51 6.48
N ARG A 85 2.51 9.32 5.49
CA ARG A 85 3.08 10.67 5.71
C ARG A 85 2.05 11.73 6.08
N ASP A 86 0.77 11.41 5.94
CA ASP A 86 -0.34 12.28 6.32
C ASP A 86 -1.41 11.49 7.11
N PRO A 87 -1.11 11.12 8.37
CA PRO A 87 -2.05 10.47 9.27
C PRO A 87 -3.07 11.45 9.86
N ASN A 88 -2.94 12.76 9.60
CA ASN A 88 -4.07 13.69 9.71
C ASN A 88 -5.18 13.34 8.68
N GLY A 89 -4.94 12.31 7.86
CA GLY A 89 -5.88 11.44 7.18
C GLY A 89 -6.82 10.60 8.05
N LEU A 90 -6.94 10.84 9.36
CA LEU A 90 -8.28 10.97 9.90
C LEU A 90 -8.56 12.46 9.96
N SER A 91 -9.32 12.95 8.99
CA SER A 91 -9.83 14.32 8.98
C SER A 91 -10.43 14.69 10.36
N HIS A 92 -10.65 15.97 10.68
CA HIS A 92 -11.25 16.37 11.98
C HIS A 92 -12.59 15.67 12.27
N ASN A 93 -13.21 15.08 11.23
CA ASN A 93 -14.43 14.28 11.20
C ASN A 93 -14.23 12.75 11.21
N GLY A 94 -13.00 12.24 11.31
CA GLY A 94 -12.71 10.81 11.42
C GLY A 94 -12.81 10.03 10.10
N GLU A 95 -12.60 10.68 8.95
CA GLU A 95 -12.55 10.02 7.63
C GLU A 95 -11.12 9.77 7.17
N LEU A 96 -10.89 8.63 6.52
CA LEU A 96 -9.62 8.20 5.92
C LEU A 96 -9.08 9.23 4.92
N SER A 97 -7.75 9.40 4.86
CA SER A 97 -7.09 10.08 3.74
C SER A 97 -7.31 9.27 2.46
N GLN A 98 -7.25 9.97 1.34
CA GLN A 98 -7.28 9.33 0.02
C GLN A 98 -6.20 8.25 -0.12
N THR A 99 -4.99 8.49 0.40
CA THR A 99 -3.89 7.51 0.36
C THR A 99 -4.16 6.30 1.24
N MET A 100 -4.66 6.48 2.46
CA MET A 100 -5.04 5.37 3.34
C MET A 100 -6.17 4.54 2.75
N TYR A 101 -7.20 5.19 2.18
CA TYR A 101 -8.29 4.51 1.50
C TYR A 101 -7.79 3.69 0.32
N GLN A 102 -6.89 4.24 -0.51
CA GLN A 102 -6.33 3.53 -1.66
C GLN A 102 -5.50 2.31 -1.24
N ASP A 103 -4.60 2.48 -0.27
CA ASP A 103 -3.76 1.39 0.24
C ASP A 103 -4.62 0.27 0.84
N LEU A 104 -5.60 0.64 1.67
CA LEU A 104 -6.50 -0.31 2.32
C LEU A 104 -7.42 -0.99 1.30
N SER A 105 -7.92 -0.27 0.29
CA SER A 105 -8.72 -0.85 -0.81
C SER A 105 -7.93 -1.92 -1.56
N ILE A 106 -6.68 -1.61 -1.94
CA ILE A 106 -5.81 -2.54 -2.67
C ILE A 106 -5.53 -3.76 -1.79
N PHE A 107 -5.23 -3.53 -0.51
CA PHE A 107 -4.93 -4.60 0.43
C PHE A 107 -6.14 -5.51 0.70
N MET A 108 -7.33 -4.95 0.89
CA MET A 108 -8.56 -5.75 1.09
C MET A 108 -8.95 -6.52 -0.18
N ALA A 109 -8.86 -5.89 -1.36
CA ALA A 109 -9.07 -6.58 -2.63
C ALA A 109 -8.07 -7.73 -2.81
N SER A 110 -6.82 -7.56 -2.32
CA SER A 110 -5.77 -8.58 -2.36
C SER A 110 -6.13 -9.86 -1.61
N LEU A 111 -6.92 -9.72 -0.56
CA LEU A 111 -7.43 -10.78 0.31
C LEU A 111 -8.71 -11.44 -0.24
N GLY A 112 -9.22 -10.93 -1.37
CA GLY A 112 -10.50 -11.34 -1.94
C GLY A 112 -11.71 -10.77 -1.20
N ILE A 113 -11.53 -9.70 -0.41
CA ILE A 113 -12.60 -9.01 0.30
C ILE A 113 -13.30 -8.04 -0.66
N HIS A 114 -14.63 -8.01 -0.66
CA HIS A 114 -15.40 -7.03 -1.41
C HIS A 114 -15.22 -5.63 -0.82
N VAL A 115 -14.77 -4.66 -1.63
CA VAL A 115 -14.53 -3.28 -1.20
C VAL A 115 -15.81 -2.48 -0.94
N SER A 116 -16.96 -2.96 -1.41
CA SER A 116 -18.28 -2.40 -1.15
C SER A 116 -19.35 -3.47 -1.33
N TYR A 117 -20.48 -3.35 -0.64
CA TYR A 117 -21.65 -4.21 -0.85
C TYR A 117 -22.95 -3.44 -0.57
N THR A 118 -24.08 -4.01 -0.99
CA THR A 118 -25.42 -3.49 -0.63
C THR A 118 -26.10 -4.52 0.26
N ASP A 119 -26.56 -4.11 1.43
CA ASP A 119 -27.25 -5.04 2.34
C ASP A 119 -28.69 -5.33 1.89
N ASN A 120 -29.35 -6.26 2.58
CA ASN A 120 -30.75 -6.61 2.31
C ASN A 120 -31.74 -5.45 2.51
N GLY A 121 -31.31 -4.37 3.17
CA GLY A 121 -32.06 -3.14 3.34
C GLY A 121 -31.76 -2.09 2.26
N GLU A 122 -31.07 -2.47 1.18
CA GLU A 122 -30.63 -1.59 0.09
C GLU A 122 -29.66 -0.49 0.54
N ASN A 123 -29.04 -0.62 1.72
CA ASN A 123 -28.02 0.33 2.17
C ASN A 123 -26.69 -0.03 1.52
N PHE A 124 -26.06 0.95 0.90
CA PHE A 124 -24.71 0.85 0.38
C PHE A 124 -23.69 0.95 1.52
N HIS A 125 -22.80 -0.04 1.60
CA HIS A 125 -21.68 -0.09 2.53
C HIS A 125 -20.37 -0.04 1.75
N ASP A 126 -19.49 0.89 2.12
CA ASP A 126 -18.11 0.93 1.64
C ASP A 126 -17.25 0.25 2.70
N THR A 127 -16.96 -1.05 2.48
CA THR A 127 -16.24 -1.88 3.43
C THR A 127 -14.88 -1.29 3.80
N VAL A 128 -14.23 -0.58 2.87
CA VAL A 128 -12.93 0.05 3.11
C VAL A 128 -13.08 1.24 4.05
N VAL A 129 -14.10 2.07 3.85
CA VAL A 129 -14.42 3.17 4.76
C VAL A 129 -14.77 2.63 6.15
N ASP A 130 -15.62 1.61 6.23
CA ASP A 130 -16.10 1.06 7.51
C ASP A 130 -14.94 0.46 8.32
N VAL A 131 -14.15 -0.43 7.69
CA VAL A 131 -12.98 -1.06 8.33
C VAL A 131 -11.92 -0.02 8.66
N GLY A 132 -11.66 0.92 7.76
CA GLY A 132 -10.65 1.96 8.01
C GLY A 132 -11.05 2.90 9.13
N LYS A 133 -12.32 3.34 9.19
CA LYS A 133 -12.82 4.12 10.34
C LYS A 133 -12.56 3.39 11.66
N SER A 134 -12.84 2.08 11.69
CA SER A 134 -12.61 1.26 12.87
C SER A 134 -11.11 1.07 13.19
N LEU A 135 -10.25 0.82 12.20
CA LEU A 135 -8.80 0.59 12.40
C LEU A 135 -8.04 1.85 12.82
N PHE A 136 -8.52 3.02 12.39
CA PHE A 136 -7.89 4.29 12.70
C PHE A 136 -8.60 5.04 13.84
N ALA A 137 -9.71 4.53 14.38
CA ALA A 137 -10.37 5.08 15.57
C ALA A 137 -9.40 5.12 16.77
N GLY A 138 -8.73 6.25 16.99
CA GLY A 138 -7.64 6.37 17.97
C GLY A 138 -6.38 7.06 17.46
N THR A 139 -6.28 7.37 16.16
CA THR A 139 -5.12 8.05 15.57
C THR A 139 -5.31 9.57 15.42
N ALA A 140 -6.21 10.18 16.20
CA ALA A 140 -6.35 11.63 16.20
C ALA A 140 -5.05 12.29 16.71
N ALA A 141 -4.70 13.47 16.18
CA ALA A 141 -3.45 14.15 16.51
C ALA A 141 -3.21 14.31 18.03
N ALA A 142 -4.27 14.57 18.81
CA ALA A 142 -4.18 14.67 20.27
C ALA A 142 -3.82 13.32 20.94
N GLN A 143 -4.33 12.20 20.42
CA GLN A 143 -4.04 10.86 20.92
C GLN A 143 -2.63 10.41 20.51
N LEU A 144 -2.20 10.74 19.29
CA LEU A 144 -0.82 10.50 18.82
C LEU A 144 0.20 11.31 19.63
N ALA A 145 -0.10 12.57 19.94
CA ALA A 145 0.76 13.41 20.79
C ALA A 145 0.90 12.85 22.21
N GLU A 146 -0.16 12.23 22.75
CA GLU A 146 -0.11 11.58 24.06
C GLU A 146 0.68 10.26 24.02
N ALA A 147 0.55 9.47 22.96
CA ALA A 147 1.34 8.26 22.76
C ALA A 147 2.87 8.54 22.79
N LEU A 148 3.30 9.70 22.27
CA LEU A 148 4.71 10.13 22.33
C LEU A 148 5.24 10.42 23.74
N ARG A 149 4.34 10.66 24.71
CA ARG A 149 4.69 10.94 26.11
C ARG A 149 4.68 9.69 26.98
N GLY A 150 4.06 8.60 26.52
CA GLY A 150 3.96 7.34 27.24
C GLY A 150 5.22 6.46 27.14
N ASP A 151 5.26 5.43 27.99
CA ASP A 151 6.33 4.42 27.98
C ASP A 151 6.16 3.39 26.84
N ASP A 152 4.94 3.20 26.34
CA ASP A 152 4.63 2.37 25.17
C ASP A 152 4.27 3.25 23.98
N LEU A 153 5.18 3.30 23.02
CA LEU A 153 5.02 4.10 21.80
C LEU A 153 4.09 3.44 20.79
N ILE A 154 3.79 2.14 20.93
CA ILE A 154 2.95 1.40 19.99
C ILE A 154 1.49 1.46 20.42
N THR A 155 0.69 2.20 19.66
CA THR A 155 -0.77 2.20 19.78
C THR A 155 -1.34 1.02 19.00
N ASN A 156 -2.33 0.34 19.58
CA ASN A 156 -3.00 -0.81 18.96
C ASN A 156 -4.51 -0.60 18.92
N VAL A 157 -5.11 -0.85 17.76
CA VAL A 157 -6.57 -0.87 17.56
C VAL A 157 -6.96 -2.22 16.98
N THR A 158 -8.07 -2.79 17.43
CA THR A 158 -8.63 -4.03 16.89
C THR A 158 -10.08 -3.82 16.51
N THR A 159 -10.48 -4.33 15.35
CA THR A 159 -11.86 -4.27 14.87
C THR A 159 -12.35 -5.63 14.42
N LYS A 160 -13.67 -5.77 14.46
CA LYS A 160 -14.41 -6.88 13.89
C LYS A 160 -15.56 -6.30 13.08
N ASP A 161 -15.49 -6.45 11.76
CA ASP A 161 -16.48 -5.91 10.84
C ASP A 161 -17.13 -7.05 10.04
N SER A 162 -18.45 -6.98 9.88
CA SER A 162 -19.19 -7.93 9.04
C SER A 162 -19.21 -7.42 7.60
N THR A 163 -19.18 -8.33 6.64
CA THR A 163 -19.31 -8.05 5.20
C THR A 163 -20.45 -8.86 4.61
N GLU A 164 -20.72 -8.70 3.31
CA GLU A 164 -21.72 -9.50 2.59
C GLU A 164 -21.46 -11.01 2.70
N ASP A 165 -20.21 -11.42 2.56
CA ASP A 165 -19.81 -12.83 2.41
C ASP A 165 -18.93 -13.35 3.54
N GLY A 166 -18.61 -12.54 4.55
CA GLY A 166 -17.73 -12.97 5.64
C GLY A 166 -17.56 -11.99 6.78
N ILE A 167 -16.54 -12.25 7.61
CA ILE A 167 -16.18 -11.47 8.78
C ILE A 167 -14.72 -11.09 8.67
N ILE A 168 -14.44 -9.80 8.86
CA ILE A 168 -13.11 -9.22 8.92
C ILE A 168 -12.72 -9.08 10.39
N HIS A 169 -11.61 -9.69 10.76
CA HIS A 169 -10.90 -9.43 12.00
C HIS A 169 -9.63 -8.69 11.67
N ALA A 170 -9.51 -7.44 12.10
CA ALA A 170 -8.37 -6.62 11.74
C ALA A 170 -7.76 -5.96 12.96
N ALA A 171 -6.44 -5.72 12.89
CA ALA A 171 -5.72 -4.99 13.90
C ALA A 171 -4.74 -4.02 13.25
N HIS A 172 -4.57 -2.87 13.88
CA HIS A 172 -3.67 -1.81 13.47
C HIS A 172 -2.72 -1.51 14.62
N ALA A 173 -1.43 -1.77 14.43
CA ALA A 173 -0.36 -1.41 15.34
C ALA A 173 0.42 -0.24 14.75
N SER A 174 0.65 0.83 15.50
CA SER A 174 1.23 2.06 14.96
C SER A 174 2.02 2.86 15.98
N TYR A 175 2.97 3.68 15.51
CA TYR A 175 3.54 4.76 16.31
C TYR A 175 3.72 6.03 15.46
N PRO A 176 3.50 7.21 16.05
CA PRO A 176 3.70 8.48 15.36
C PRO A 176 5.18 8.85 15.25
N ILE A 177 5.54 9.48 14.13
CA ILE A 177 6.86 10.04 13.83
C ILE A 177 6.69 11.55 13.65
N PRO A 178 7.27 12.39 14.53
CA PRO A 178 7.22 13.85 14.39
C PRO A 178 7.86 14.30 13.08
N MET A 179 7.19 15.18 12.33
CA MET A 179 7.68 15.72 11.04
C MET A 179 8.23 17.16 11.16
N GLY A 180 8.29 17.70 12.38
CA GLY A 180 8.99 18.94 12.69
C GLY A 180 8.24 20.26 12.43
N ASN A 181 6.93 20.21 12.21
CA ASN A 181 6.08 21.41 12.24
C ASN A 181 5.31 21.45 13.58
N GLU A 182 5.79 22.23 14.55
CA GLU A 182 5.14 22.65 15.81
C GLU A 182 4.18 21.61 16.47
N GLY A 183 4.53 20.32 16.43
CA GLY A 183 3.75 19.26 17.05
C GLY A 183 2.38 18.92 16.41
N GLN A 184 2.09 19.39 15.19
CA GLN A 184 0.81 19.10 14.50
C GLN A 184 0.95 18.21 13.25
N ALA A 185 2.18 18.01 12.76
CA ALA A 185 2.45 17.12 11.64
C ALA A 185 3.19 15.87 12.12
N PHE A 186 2.53 14.72 12.00
CA PHE A 186 3.12 13.40 12.24
C PHE A 186 3.12 12.62 10.93
N ALA A 187 4.03 11.66 10.78
CA ALA A 187 3.83 10.50 9.94
C ALA A 187 3.47 9.31 10.84
N LEU A 188 2.81 8.29 10.31
CA LEU A 188 2.48 7.08 11.05
C LEU A 188 3.22 5.91 10.43
N HIS A 189 4.13 5.31 11.18
CA HIS A 189 4.64 3.99 10.82
C HIS A 189 3.71 2.96 11.43
N SER A 190 3.09 2.15 10.60
CA SER A 190 2.12 1.18 11.09
C SER A 190 2.08 -0.11 10.31
N ALA A 191 1.48 -1.11 10.96
CA ALA A 191 1.15 -2.41 10.41
C ALA A 191 -0.34 -2.66 10.61
N ILE A 192 -1.00 -3.09 9.54
CA ILE A 192 -2.38 -3.59 9.56
C ILE A 192 -2.32 -5.07 9.26
N TYR A 193 -2.98 -5.86 10.10
CA TYR A 193 -3.19 -7.28 9.86
C TYR A 193 -4.67 -7.53 9.67
N ILE A 194 -5.05 -8.26 8.61
CA ILE A 194 -6.43 -8.67 8.37
C ILE A 194 -6.49 -10.20 8.32
N LEU A 195 -7.39 -10.77 9.11
CA LEU A 195 -7.89 -12.12 9.00
C LEU A 195 -9.33 -12.06 8.48
N TYR A 196 -9.54 -12.53 7.26
CA TYR A 196 -10.85 -12.60 6.63
C TYR A 196 -11.39 -14.02 6.66
N SER A 197 -12.56 -14.22 7.26
CA SER A 197 -13.21 -15.52 7.42
C SER A 197 -14.55 -15.54 6.69
N ARG A 198 -14.73 -16.47 5.75
CA ARG A 198 -16.02 -16.69 5.06
C ARG A 198 -16.51 -18.13 5.20
N PRO A 199 -17.83 -18.38 5.24
CA PRO A 199 -18.36 -19.74 5.31
C PRO A 199 -17.98 -20.52 4.05
N VAL A 200 -17.71 -21.82 4.20
CA VAL A 200 -17.50 -22.71 3.05
C VAL A 200 -18.86 -22.99 2.41
N ASN A 201 -19.16 -22.32 1.30
CA ASN A 201 -20.32 -22.68 0.47
C ASN A 201 -20.02 -23.98 -0.29
N SER A 202 -20.85 -25.02 -0.09
CA SER A 202 -20.65 -26.36 -0.68
C SER A 202 -20.67 -26.41 -2.21
N ASN A 203 -21.09 -25.32 -2.87
CA ASN A 203 -21.20 -25.20 -4.33
C ASN A 203 -20.12 -24.31 -4.95
N GLU A 204 -19.35 -23.57 -4.14
CA GLU A 204 -18.12 -22.98 -4.63
C GLU A 204 -17.06 -24.07 -4.56
N VAL A 205 -16.82 -24.73 -5.70
CA VAL A 205 -15.45 -25.19 -5.99
C VAL A 205 -14.57 -23.99 -5.65
N PRO A 206 -13.45 -24.14 -4.91
CA PRO A 206 -12.46 -23.09 -4.79
C PRO A 206 -11.93 -22.84 -6.20
N GLY A 207 -12.72 -22.09 -6.97
CA GLY A 207 -12.34 -21.44 -8.17
C GLY A 207 -11.13 -20.70 -7.72
N THR A 208 -10.04 -21.00 -8.41
CA THR A 208 -8.79 -20.32 -8.25
C THR A 208 -9.10 -18.86 -8.59
N GLN A 209 -9.64 -18.08 -7.63
CA GLN A 209 -9.28 -16.69 -7.45
C GLN A 209 -7.77 -16.82 -7.54
N LYS A 210 -7.21 -16.46 -8.70
CA LYS A 210 -5.78 -16.47 -8.94
C LYS A 210 -5.28 -15.61 -7.80
N ARG A 211 -4.87 -16.27 -6.71
CA ARG A 211 -4.14 -15.68 -5.60
C ARG A 211 -3.19 -14.73 -6.28
N LEU A 212 -3.16 -13.48 -5.85
CA LEU A 212 -2.12 -12.55 -6.25
C LEU A 212 -0.81 -13.31 -6.11
N SER A 213 -0.33 -13.80 -7.25
CA SER A 213 0.84 -14.63 -7.29
C SER A 213 1.92 -13.58 -7.39
N LEU A 214 2.24 -12.98 -6.25
CA LEU A 214 3.54 -12.38 -6.03
C LEU A 214 4.50 -13.51 -6.38
N SER A 215 5.05 -13.41 -7.58
CA SER A 215 6.07 -14.33 -8.06
C SER A 215 7.26 -14.16 -7.13
N SER A 216 7.28 -15.00 -6.10
CA SER A 216 8.39 -15.41 -5.24
C SER A 216 9.54 -14.40 -5.07
N ARG A 217 9.70 -13.92 -3.82
CA ARG A 217 10.96 -13.45 -3.20
C ARG A 217 11.91 -12.70 -4.12
N LEU A 218 11.73 -11.38 -4.16
CA LEU A 218 12.66 -10.44 -4.77
C LEU A 218 13.90 -10.24 -3.89
N GLN A 219 14.78 -11.23 -3.78
CA GLN A 219 16.10 -11.03 -3.20
C GLN A 219 17.08 -10.56 -4.28
N GLY A 220 17.63 -9.35 -4.12
CA GLY A 220 18.91 -8.97 -4.72
C GLY A 220 18.93 -8.24 -6.08
N GLN A 221 17.86 -7.55 -6.50
CA GLN A 221 17.92 -6.74 -7.73
C GLN A 221 17.57 -5.27 -7.48
N GLU A 222 18.45 -4.39 -7.95
CA GLU A 222 18.28 -2.93 -7.99
C GLU A 222 17.25 -2.50 -9.04
N GLY A 223 16.44 -1.50 -8.69
CA GLY A 223 15.54 -0.85 -9.64
C GLY A 223 14.34 -0.18 -8.98
N TRP A 224 13.56 0.55 -9.78
CA TRP A 224 12.29 1.10 -9.33
C TRP A 224 11.23 0.00 -9.28
N LEU A 225 10.50 -0.06 -8.18
CA LEU A 225 9.27 -0.81 -8.01
C LEU A 225 8.10 0.15 -8.16
N ILE A 226 7.26 -0.07 -9.15
CA ILE A 226 6.25 0.90 -9.59
C ILE A 226 4.90 0.21 -9.66
N THR A 227 3.89 0.85 -9.08
CA THR A 227 2.50 0.42 -9.21
C THR A 227 1.79 1.35 -10.19
N LEU A 228 1.13 0.75 -11.17
CA LEU A 228 0.42 1.41 -12.27
C LEU A 228 -1.02 0.92 -12.30
N GLN A 229 -1.94 1.82 -12.58
CA GLN A 229 -3.33 1.51 -12.90
C GLN A 229 -3.56 1.74 -14.39
N ILE A 230 -4.07 0.71 -15.06
CA ILE A 230 -4.55 0.77 -16.44
C ILE A 230 -6.07 0.85 -16.38
N THR A 231 -6.66 1.83 -17.05
CA THR A 231 -8.12 1.93 -17.24
C THR A 231 -8.44 1.54 -18.67
N TRP A 232 -9.16 0.43 -18.80
CA TRP A 232 -9.66 -0.11 -20.05
C TRP A 232 -11.02 0.54 -20.41
N PRO A 233 -11.42 0.50 -21.71
CA PRO A 233 -12.72 1.00 -22.14
C PRO A 233 -13.92 0.33 -21.45
N SER A 234 -13.80 -0.96 -21.13
CA SER A 234 -14.84 -1.74 -20.46
C SER A 234 -14.24 -2.89 -19.65
N ALA A 235 -15.06 -3.53 -18.82
CA ALA A 235 -14.64 -4.70 -18.05
C ALA A 235 -14.36 -5.94 -18.93
N SER A 236 -15.12 -6.15 -20.00
CA SER A 236 -14.86 -7.24 -20.94
C SER A 236 -13.54 -7.02 -21.67
N THR A 237 -13.29 -5.79 -22.15
CA THR A 237 -12.02 -5.42 -22.79
C THR A 237 -10.83 -5.67 -21.87
N ALA A 238 -10.94 -5.36 -20.58
CA ALA A 238 -9.87 -5.63 -19.62
C ALA A 238 -9.50 -7.12 -19.57
N VAL A 239 -10.51 -8.00 -19.46
CA VAL A 239 -10.33 -9.46 -19.38
C VAL A 239 -9.72 -10.03 -20.65
N GLU A 240 -10.22 -9.59 -21.81
CA GLU A 240 -9.75 -10.03 -23.13
C GLU A 240 -8.30 -9.58 -23.40
N ALA A 241 -8.00 -8.31 -23.10
CA ALA A 241 -6.69 -7.72 -23.37
C ALA A 241 -5.58 -8.19 -22.39
N GLN A 242 -5.92 -8.82 -21.26
CA GLN A 242 -4.95 -9.11 -20.19
C GLN A 242 -3.77 -9.98 -20.65
N GLU A 243 -4.07 -11.10 -21.29
CA GLU A 243 -3.04 -12.07 -21.69
C GLU A 243 -2.19 -11.51 -22.84
N GLN A 244 -2.79 -10.71 -23.72
CA GLN A 244 -2.05 -10.01 -24.76
C GLN A 244 -1.17 -8.91 -24.19
N PHE A 245 -1.65 -8.15 -23.21
CA PHE A 245 -0.84 -7.16 -22.48
C PHE A 245 0.37 -7.82 -21.82
N LYS A 246 0.18 -8.93 -21.10
CA LYS A 246 1.28 -9.68 -20.44
C LYS A 246 2.29 -10.17 -21.46
N THR A 247 1.81 -10.72 -22.57
CA THR A 247 2.65 -11.22 -23.67
C THR A 247 3.48 -10.08 -24.25
N THR A 248 2.82 -9.01 -24.67
CA THR A 248 3.45 -7.81 -25.28
C THR A 248 4.48 -7.19 -24.34
N LEU A 249 4.12 -7.00 -23.06
CA LEU A 249 5.02 -6.44 -22.06
C LEU A 249 6.28 -7.33 -21.90
N LYS A 250 6.11 -8.65 -21.86
CA LYS A 250 7.22 -9.60 -21.72
C LYS A 250 8.11 -9.65 -22.96
N THR A 251 7.54 -9.54 -24.15
CA THR A 251 8.28 -9.69 -25.43
C THR A 251 8.93 -8.39 -25.89
N GLU A 252 8.22 -7.27 -25.83
CA GLU A 252 8.67 -5.98 -26.37
C GLU A 252 9.34 -5.10 -25.32
N TYR A 253 9.02 -5.32 -24.04
CA TYR A 253 9.55 -4.57 -22.91
C TYR A 253 10.22 -5.51 -21.90
N SER A 254 11.00 -6.48 -22.39
CA SER A 254 11.60 -7.55 -21.58
C SER A 254 12.51 -7.07 -20.44
N GLN A 255 12.99 -5.83 -20.49
CA GLN A 255 13.70 -5.18 -19.39
C GLN A 255 12.80 -4.88 -18.19
N LEU A 256 11.49 -4.74 -18.39
CA LEU A 256 10.51 -4.55 -17.33
C LEU A 256 10.09 -5.92 -16.78
N SER A 257 10.20 -6.07 -15.47
CA SER A 257 9.73 -7.27 -14.78
C SER A 257 8.30 -7.06 -14.29
N LEU A 258 7.35 -7.77 -14.90
CA LEU A 258 5.97 -7.80 -14.43
C LEU A 258 5.86 -8.67 -13.17
N LEU A 259 5.62 -8.03 -12.03
CA LEU A 259 5.49 -8.70 -10.73
C LEU A 259 4.03 -8.99 -10.39
N LEU A 260 3.12 -8.13 -10.82
CA LEU A 260 1.69 -8.27 -10.60
C LEU A 260 0.88 -7.72 -11.77
N SER A 261 -0.21 -8.42 -12.13
CA SER A 261 -1.26 -7.92 -13.02
C SER A 261 -2.60 -8.48 -12.53
N HIS A 262 -3.50 -7.59 -12.09
CA HIS A 262 -4.80 -7.93 -11.53
C HIS A 262 -5.88 -7.04 -12.13
N ILE A 263 -7.03 -7.61 -12.51
CA ILE A 263 -8.14 -6.89 -13.11
C ILE A 263 -9.29 -6.80 -12.12
N GLN A 264 -9.88 -5.61 -12.00
CA GLN A 264 -11.09 -5.33 -11.24
C GLN A 264 -12.00 -4.42 -12.07
N GLY A 265 -13.08 -4.99 -12.63
CA GLY A 265 -13.95 -4.28 -13.57
C GLY A 265 -13.17 -3.81 -14.79
N ALA A 266 -13.29 -2.51 -15.13
CA ALA A 266 -12.56 -1.90 -16.23
C ALA A 266 -11.11 -1.49 -15.87
N TRP A 267 -10.65 -1.74 -14.63
CA TRP A 267 -9.32 -1.34 -14.18
C TRP A 267 -8.40 -2.56 -14.07
N GLN A 268 -7.11 -2.34 -14.31
CA GLN A 268 -6.07 -3.31 -14.08
C GLN A 268 -4.93 -2.69 -13.26
N LEU A 269 -4.64 -3.27 -12.10
CA LEU A 269 -3.49 -2.93 -11.28
C LEU A 269 -2.28 -3.73 -11.74
N VAL A 270 -1.16 -3.04 -11.96
CA VAL A 270 0.09 -3.61 -12.46
C VAL A 270 1.25 -3.19 -11.59
N LYS A 271 2.06 -4.14 -11.12
CA LYS A 271 3.30 -3.87 -10.40
C LYS A 271 4.48 -4.26 -11.28
N ILE A 272 5.32 -3.28 -11.60
CA ILE A 272 6.48 -3.42 -12.48
C ILE A 272 7.74 -3.14 -11.69
N ARG A 273 8.81 -3.89 -12.00
CA ARG A 273 10.17 -3.50 -11.65
C ARG A 273 10.95 -3.10 -12.90
N THR A 274 11.69 -1.99 -12.81
CA THR A 274 12.62 -1.54 -13.85
C THR A 274 13.99 -2.18 -13.67
N PRO A 275 14.86 -2.18 -14.70
CA PRO A 275 16.29 -2.37 -14.46
C PRO A 275 16.85 -1.22 -13.60
N ALA A 276 18.05 -1.41 -13.04
CA ALA A 276 18.72 -0.41 -12.19
C ALA A 276 18.88 0.96 -12.88
N ASN A 277 19.14 0.99 -14.18
CA ASN A 277 19.24 2.24 -14.94
C ASN A 277 17.89 2.77 -15.46
N GLY A 278 16.78 2.06 -15.20
CA GLY A 278 15.46 2.43 -15.70
C GLY A 278 14.77 3.47 -14.82
N THR A 279 13.76 4.15 -15.36
CA THR A 279 12.98 5.17 -14.63
C THR A 279 11.49 4.84 -14.56
N PRO A 280 10.72 5.45 -13.62
CA PRO A 280 9.28 5.32 -13.60
C PRO A 280 8.56 5.80 -14.87
N ALA A 281 9.12 6.81 -15.54
CA ALA A 281 8.58 7.31 -16.79
C ALA A 281 8.69 6.27 -17.92
N GLU A 282 9.83 5.59 -18.02
CA GLU A 282 10.03 4.50 -19.01
C GLU A 282 9.10 3.32 -18.74
N ALA A 283 8.92 2.93 -17.48
CA ALA A 283 7.98 1.87 -17.11
C ALA A 283 6.53 2.24 -17.47
N LYS A 284 6.10 3.48 -17.15
CA LYS A 284 4.78 3.98 -17.53
C LYS A 284 4.60 3.94 -19.05
N CYS A 285 5.59 4.43 -19.80
CA CYS A 285 5.57 4.44 -21.27
C CYS A 285 5.45 3.02 -21.82
N GLY A 286 6.25 2.06 -21.32
CA GLY A 286 6.21 0.68 -21.75
C GLY A 286 4.88 -0.01 -21.43
N VAL A 287 4.33 0.21 -20.22
CA VAL A 287 3.01 -0.33 -19.84
C VAL A 287 1.89 0.27 -20.68
N GLN A 288 1.93 1.58 -20.95
CA GLN A 288 0.93 2.23 -21.80
C GLN A 288 0.99 1.71 -23.24
N ALA A 289 2.20 1.60 -23.81
CA ALA A 289 2.36 1.08 -25.16
C ALA A 289 1.93 -0.40 -25.26
N ALA A 290 2.28 -1.24 -24.29
CA ALA A 290 1.83 -2.63 -24.24
C ALA A 290 0.31 -2.76 -24.11
N ALA A 291 -0.32 -1.88 -23.33
CA ALA A 291 -1.77 -1.89 -23.15
C ALA A 291 -2.53 -1.40 -24.41
N MET A 292 -1.98 -0.39 -25.11
CA MET A 292 -2.52 0.05 -26.40
C MET A 292 -2.40 -1.05 -27.46
N ALA A 293 -1.23 -1.69 -27.57
CA ALA A 293 -1.03 -2.79 -28.52
C ALA A 293 -1.96 -3.99 -28.24
N ALA A 294 -2.26 -4.26 -26.96
CA ALA A 294 -3.21 -5.30 -26.58
C ALA A 294 -4.65 -4.96 -27.01
N LEU A 295 -5.02 -3.68 -27.02
CA LEU A 295 -6.33 -3.22 -27.48
C LEU A 295 -6.46 -3.35 -29.00
N ASP A 296 -5.45 -2.92 -29.76
CA ASP A 296 -5.45 -2.93 -31.22
C ASP A 296 -5.58 -4.37 -31.80
N GLN A 297 -5.04 -5.37 -31.10
CA GLN A 297 -5.13 -6.77 -31.53
C GLN A 297 -6.50 -7.41 -31.27
N GLU A 298 -7.27 -6.91 -30.30
CA GLU A 298 -8.63 -7.38 -30.06
C GLU A 298 -9.63 -6.76 -31.06
N GLU A 299 -9.45 -5.50 -31.44
CA GLU A 299 -10.24 -4.88 -32.51
C GLU A 299 -10.08 -5.62 -33.85
N GLY A 300 -8.89 -6.15 -34.15
CA GLY A 300 -8.64 -6.96 -35.35
C GLY A 300 -9.37 -8.30 -35.39
N LYS A 301 -9.88 -8.80 -34.26
CA LYS A 301 -10.65 -10.06 -34.19
C LYS A 301 -12.16 -9.85 -34.34
N ASN A 302 -12.65 -8.65 -33.98
CA ASN A 302 -14.07 -8.33 -33.93
C ASN A 302 -14.41 -7.26 -34.99
N HIS A 303 -14.48 -7.66 -36.26
CA HIS A 303 -14.95 -6.79 -37.35
C HIS A 303 -16.45 -6.44 -37.17
N GLU A 304 -16.79 -5.14 -37.00
CA GLU A 304 -17.83 -4.39 -37.75
C GLU A 304 -18.27 -3.03 -37.14
N GLU A 305 -17.69 -2.51 -36.06
CA GLU A 305 -18.05 -1.15 -35.58
C GLU A 305 -17.05 -0.05 -35.97
N PRO A 306 -17.53 1.16 -36.28
CA PRO A 306 -16.68 2.29 -36.64
C PRO A 306 -15.83 2.75 -35.44
N PRO A 307 -14.63 3.31 -35.66
CA PRO A 307 -13.67 3.61 -34.62
C PRO A 307 -14.10 4.82 -33.79
N GLY A 308 -14.91 4.58 -32.76
CA GLY A 308 -14.88 5.43 -31.57
C GLY A 308 -13.53 5.18 -30.90
N LYS A 309 -12.63 6.17 -30.87
CA LYS A 309 -11.29 6.07 -30.27
C LYS A 309 -11.39 5.49 -28.85
N GLN A 310 -11.25 4.18 -28.72
CA GLN A 310 -11.12 3.54 -27.43
C GLN A 310 -9.74 3.90 -26.89
N SER A 311 -9.68 4.70 -25.83
CA SER A 311 -8.42 5.14 -25.24
C SER A 311 -8.16 4.40 -23.95
N VAL A 312 -7.03 3.70 -23.87
CA VAL A 312 -6.47 3.20 -22.61
C VAL A 312 -5.80 4.35 -21.86
N GLN A 313 -6.05 4.46 -20.55
CA GLN A 313 -5.33 5.40 -19.69
C GLN A 313 -4.42 4.65 -18.73
N VAL A 314 -3.18 5.10 -18.59
CA VAL A 314 -2.24 4.55 -17.61
C VAL A 314 -1.80 5.63 -16.63
N ARG A 315 -1.96 5.35 -15.34
CA ARG A 315 -1.60 6.23 -14.24
C ARG A 315 -0.61 5.53 -13.31
N VAL A 316 0.47 6.21 -12.93
CA VAL A 316 1.33 5.77 -11.84
C VAL A 316 0.62 6.07 -10.53
N THR A 317 0.46 5.06 -9.67
CA THR A 317 -0.15 5.20 -8.35
C THR A 317 0.90 5.24 -7.25
N ASP A 318 2.02 4.52 -7.42
CA ASP A 318 3.15 4.52 -6.49
C ASP A 318 4.47 4.22 -7.22
N SER A 319 5.59 4.69 -6.68
CA SER A 319 6.94 4.35 -7.14
C SER A 319 7.96 4.45 -6.01
N SER A 320 8.74 3.39 -5.79
CA SER A 320 9.82 3.35 -4.81
C SER A 320 11.10 2.77 -5.42
N TRP A 321 12.25 3.28 -5.02
CA TRP A 321 13.55 2.73 -5.40
C TRP A 321 13.92 1.59 -4.44
N GLN A 322 14.37 0.45 -4.98
CA GLN A 322 14.86 -0.67 -4.19
C GLN A 322 16.37 -0.85 -4.38
N MET A 323 17.11 -0.81 -3.28
CA MET A 323 18.53 -1.18 -3.24
C MET A 323 18.66 -2.70 -3.05
N PRO A 324 19.79 -3.31 -3.47
CA PRO A 324 20.01 -4.71 -3.16
C PRO A 324 20.20 -4.83 -1.65
N SER A 325 19.49 -5.77 -1.04
CA SER A 325 19.77 -6.21 0.34
C SER A 325 21.25 -6.58 0.42
N SER A 326 22.03 -5.79 1.17
CA SER A 326 23.48 -5.82 1.25
C SER A 326 24.07 -7.24 1.23
N MET A 327 25.13 -7.43 0.44
CA MET A 327 25.97 -8.63 0.50
C MET A 327 26.47 -8.86 1.94
N PRO A 328 26.64 -10.11 2.37
CA PRO A 328 27.21 -10.42 3.68
C PRO A 328 28.55 -9.70 3.85
N ALA A 329 28.70 -8.99 4.97
CA ALA A 329 29.97 -8.40 5.36
C ALA A 329 31.01 -9.53 5.50
N HIS A 330 32.09 -9.45 4.73
CA HIS A 330 33.27 -10.32 4.87
C HIS A 330 34.17 -9.84 5.99
#